data_AF-A0A4V5N5P6-F1
#
_entry.id   AF-A0A4V5N5P6-F1
#
_cell.length_a   1.000
_cell.length_b   1.000
_cell.length_c   1.000
_cell.angle_alpha   90.00
_cell.angle_beta   90.00
_cell.angle_gamma   90.00
#
_symmetry.space_group_name_H-M   'P 1'
#
loop_
_entity.id
_entity.type
_entity.pdbx_description
1 polymer ?
#
loop_
_entity_poly.entity_id
_entity_poly.type
_entity_poly.pdbx_seq_one_letter_code
_entity_poly.pdbx_strand_id
1 'polypeptide(L)'
;MDLLAPFLHEFTYQAMAHDLLPIKEDDKISYRTVINEGRPDQQDKDVEISEKDKLWTDNRHRHMKDTIEKLMADFQRFIKDNPNFTKASEGGANSLNAIKDMMAGLPEFQNMKESYGLHLGMAQESMNRFQSWKLAELGSVEQVGLLPCGNWISTDSMQILATGLDEDYKKPKGLADQVVRMLDEDDIQKTDRLRLLIMYILYRDGILRGDLEKLHAHARLIPQDRQTIDNLALLGARTDRKLKERRPPPLPLFTPKAPPTSPQDDYALSRYEPAVQLLLEAHANSTLDSQIFPYTKPPLIDGANELSQTSATSLRSAKPTWAKTRAANVGGENRQRVILFMAGGATYSESRACYEVGRATGREVVLVTSHMLTPELFLRQVGDLSADKRRLNIPAEMVKPQAPAHLFEPDPQPKPPQPPAQVQPVAAVAVAAPPTQQMAGANLNGRANGGSAQAVFQQQVANSSAKLTKEPPAEKKKKHHFGFGKKSKD
;
A
#
# COMPACT_ATOMS: atom_id res chain seq x y z
N MET A 1 -6.30 -0.32 16.36
CA MET A 1 -7.66 -0.89 16.44
C MET A 1 -7.63 -2.22 15.73
N ASP A 2 -7.37 -2.16 14.42
CA ASP A 2 -6.83 -3.28 13.67
C ASP A 2 -5.28 -3.31 13.76
N LEU A 3 -4.69 -4.47 13.45
CA LEU A 3 -3.26 -4.72 13.22
C LEU A 3 -3.01 -5.82 12.15
N LEU A 4 -4.07 -6.39 11.56
CA LEU A 4 -4.02 -7.45 10.55
C LEU A 4 -4.33 -6.92 9.16
N ALA A 5 -5.29 -5.99 9.04
CA ALA A 5 -5.65 -5.35 7.77
C ALA A 5 -4.45 -4.78 6.97
N PRO A 6 -3.40 -4.20 7.58
CA PRO A 6 -2.24 -3.70 6.84
C PRO A 6 -1.26 -4.77 6.30
N PHE A 7 -1.41 -6.05 6.66
CA PHE A 7 -0.52 -7.14 6.22
C PHE A 7 -1.19 -8.13 5.26
N LEU A 8 -2.52 -8.23 5.31
CA LEU A 8 -3.30 -9.22 4.58
C LEU A 8 -3.37 -8.90 3.07
N HIS A 9 -3.25 -9.91 2.22
CA HIS A 9 -3.47 -9.77 0.77
C HIS A 9 -4.96 -9.56 0.44
N GLU A 10 -5.28 -8.43 -0.18
CA GLU A 10 -6.65 -7.98 -0.48
C GLU A 10 -6.98 -8.09 -1.97
N PHE A 11 -7.84 -9.04 -2.36
CA PHE A 11 -8.13 -9.35 -3.77
C PHE A 11 -9.21 -8.45 -4.42
N THR A 12 -9.44 -7.24 -3.88
CA THR A 12 -10.25 -6.20 -4.54
C THR A 12 -9.37 -5.26 -5.35
N TYR A 13 -9.85 -4.80 -6.51
CA TYR A 13 -9.02 -4.33 -7.61
C TYR A 13 -7.96 -3.28 -7.22
N GLN A 14 -8.34 -2.23 -6.50
CA GLN A 14 -7.41 -1.19 -6.06
C GLN A 14 -6.40 -1.71 -5.03
N ALA A 15 -6.86 -2.43 -4.01
CA ALA A 15 -5.97 -2.95 -2.97
C ALA A 15 -4.94 -3.92 -3.57
N MET A 16 -5.39 -4.84 -4.43
CA MET A 16 -4.53 -5.80 -5.15
C MET A 16 -3.54 -5.10 -6.09
N ALA A 17 -3.97 -4.03 -6.78
CA ALA A 17 -3.09 -3.27 -7.67
C ALA A 17 -2.01 -2.50 -6.90
N HIS A 18 -2.35 -1.84 -5.78
CA HIS A 18 -1.38 -1.11 -4.95
C HIS A 18 -0.50 -2.03 -4.08
N ASP A 19 -0.90 -3.28 -3.83
CA ASP A 19 -0.09 -4.29 -3.13
C ASP A 19 0.89 -5.00 -4.10
N LEU A 20 0.42 -5.40 -5.29
CA LEU A 20 1.20 -6.27 -6.18
C LEU A 20 1.96 -5.54 -7.30
N LEU A 21 1.56 -4.32 -7.70
CA LEU A 21 2.15 -3.60 -8.83
C LEU A 21 3.05 -2.44 -8.37
N PRO A 22 4.11 -2.09 -9.12
CA PRO A 22 4.94 -0.92 -8.86
C PRO A 22 4.23 0.39 -9.27
N ILE A 23 3.13 0.71 -8.58
CA ILE A 23 2.45 1.99 -8.66
C ILE A 23 3.26 3.02 -7.86
N LYS A 24 3.46 4.21 -8.42
CA LYS A 24 4.10 5.33 -7.74
C LYS A 24 3.03 6.25 -7.16
N GLU A 25 3.24 6.68 -5.93
CA GLU A 25 2.40 7.64 -5.21
C GLU A 25 3.20 8.92 -4.90
N ASP A 26 3.76 9.52 -5.95
CA ASP A 26 4.40 10.85 -5.93
C ASP A 26 3.30 11.95 -6.03
N ASP A 27 3.56 13.08 -6.70
CA ASP A 27 2.55 14.12 -7.01
C ASP A 27 1.28 13.57 -7.72
N LYS A 28 1.40 12.39 -8.33
CA LYS A 28 0.34 11.68 -9.07
C LYS A 28 0.47 10.18 -8.90
N ILE A 29 -0.65 9.51 -8.64
CA ILE A 29 -0.74 8.05 -8.71
C ILE A 29 -0.50 7.62 -10.15
N SER A 30 0.56 6.87 -10.42
CA SER A 30 0.92 6.46 -11.77
C SER A 30 1.51 5.06 -11.86
N TYR A 31 1.18 4.37 -12.96
CA TYR A 31 1.65 3.02 -13.25
C TYR A 31 2.46 3.01 -14.55
N ARG A 32 3.61 2.32 -14.54
CA ARG A 32 4.42 2.11 -15.74
C ARG A 32 3.88 0.93 -16.53
N THR A 33 3.42 1.16 -17.74
CA THR A 33 2.96 0.10 -18.65
C THR A 33 3.76 0.09 -19.95
N VAL A 34 3.96 -1.09 -20.51
CA VAL A 34 4.57 -1.27 -21.83
C VAL A 34 3.47 -1.15 -22.89
N ILE A 35 3.61 -0.15 -23.77
CA ILE A 35 2.76 0.01 -24.95
C ILE A 35 3.44 -0.68 -26.14
N ASN A 36 2.63 -1.31 -27.00
CA ASN A 36 3.08 -2.02 -28.21
C ASN A 36 4.15 -3.09 -27.93
N GLU A 37 3.98 -3.77 -26.78
CA GLU A 37 4.75 -4.94 -26.34
C GLU A 37 4.99 -5.96 -27.47
N GLY A 38 6.26 -6.26 -27.75
CA GLY A 38 6.66 -7.19 -28.81
C GLY A 38 6.64 -6.61 -30.25
N ARG A 39 6.40 -5.31 -30.42
CA ARG A 39 6.46 -4.61 -31.72
C ARG A 39 7.70 -3.70 -31.83
N PRO A 40 8.12 -3.26 -33.04
CA PRO A 40 9.31 -2.41 -33.20
C PRO A 40 9.20 -1.03 -32.54
N ASP A 41 7.97 -0.60 -32.25
CA ASP A 41 7.59 0.67 -31.63
C ASP A 41 7.20 0.51 -30.14
N GLN A 42 7.68 -0.54 -29.48
CA GLN A 42 7.48 -0.77 -28.06
C GLN A 42 8.01 0.41 -27.22
N GLN A 43 7.18 0.94 -26.31
CA GLN A 43 7.51 2.09 -25.47
C GLN A 43 6.96 1.94 -24.04
N ASP A 44 7.80 2.22 -23.05
CA ASP A 44 7.36 2.41 -21.66
C ASP A 44 6.62 3.75 -21.52
N LYS A 45 5.37 3.71 -21.04
CA LYS A 45 4.59 4.91 -20.70
C LYS A 45 4.21 4.87 -19.22
N ASP A 46 4.55 5.92 -18.48
CA ASP A 46 3.98 6.17 -17.16
C ASP A 46 2.57 6.77 -17.36
N VAL A 47 1.53 6.10 -16.87
CA VAL A 47 0.11 6.46 -17.06
C VAL A 47 -0.51 6.80 -15.71
N GLU A 48 -1.25 7.92 -15.65
CA GLU A 48 -1.89 8.45 -14.45
C GLU A 48 -3.20 7.69 -14.13
N ILE A 49 -3.31 7.17 -12.90
CA ILE A 49 -4.55 6.62 -12.36
C ILE A 49 -5.30 7.77 -11.69
N SER A 50 -6.54 8.04 -12.12
CA SER A 50 -7.25 9.27 -11.74
C SER A 50 -8.70 9.01 -11.34
N GLU A 51 -9.19 9.76 -10.35
CA GLU A 51 -10.62 9.81 -9.96
C GLU A 51 -11.54 10.33 -11.07
N LYS A 52 -10.98 10.83 -12.17
CA LYS A 52 -11.70 11.19 -13.40
C LYS A 52 -11.97 9.99 -14.32
N ASP A 53 -11.25 8.89 -14.14
CA ASP A 53 -11.46 7.67 -14.91
C ASP A 53 -12.64 6.89 -14.30
N LYS A 54 -13.73 6.81 -15.06
CA LYS A 54 -14.93 6.09 -14.63
C LYS A 54 -14.71 4.57 -14.56
N LEU A 55 -13.84 4.02 -15.40
CA LEU A 55 -13.51 2.59 -15.40
C LEU A 55 -12.80 2.19 -14.11
N TRP A 56 -11.97 3.10 -13.57
CA TRP A 56 -11.42 3.02 -12.21
C TRP A 56 -12.52 3.16 -11.14
N THR A 57 -13.27 4.26 -11.10
CA THR A 57 -14.21 4.52 -9.99
C THR A 57 -15.32 3.48 -9.86
N ASP A 58 -15.78 2.90 -10.98
CA ASP A 58 -16.86 1.90 -11.00
C ASP A 58 -16.37 0.47 -10.62
N ASN A 59 -15.06 0.22 -10.59
CA ASN A 59 -14.50 -1.12 -10.36
C ASN A 59 -13.39 -1.22 -9.28
N ARG A 60 -12.78 -0.12 -8.83
CA ARG A 60 -11.68 -0.11 -7.85
C ARG A 60 -11.97 -0.88 -6.54
N HIS A 61 -13.25 -0.96 -6.15
CA HIS A 61 -13.72 -1.65 -4.95
C HIS A 61 -14.29 -3.06 -5.23
N ARG A 62 -14.36 -3.49 -6.49
CA ARG A 62 -14.85 -4.81 -6.91
C ARG A 62 -13.76 -5.88 -6.71
N HIS A 63 -14.15 -7.13 -6.53
CA HIS A 63 -13.22 -8.26 -6.51
C HIS A 63 -12.51 -8.41 -7.88
N MET A 64 -11.25 -8.89 -7.89
CA MET A 64 -10.45 -8.95 -9.13
C MET A 64 -11.09 -9.87 -10.19
N LYS A 65 -11.67 -11.00 -9.78
CA LYS A 65 -12.41 -11.94 -10.65
C LYS A 65 -13.47 -11.20 -11.48
N ASP A 66 -14.48 -10.66 -10.81
CA ASP A 66 -15.60 -9.97 -11.45
C ASP A 66 -15.19 -8.62 -12.07
N THR A 67 -14.02 -8.06 -11.70
CA THR A 67 -13.41 -6.93 -12.43
C THR A 67 -12.94 -7.36 -13.81
N ILE A 68 -12.19 -8.46 -13.92
CA ILE A 68 -11.73 -8.98 -15.21
C ILE A 68 -12.94 -9.35 -16.09
N GLU A 69 -13.94 -10.04 -15.53
CA GLU A 69 -15.18 -10.38 -16.25
C GLU A 69 -15.92 -9.12 -16.73
N LYS A 70 -16.06 -8.09 -15.88
CA LYS A 70 -16.75 -6.83 -16.21
C LYS A 70 -16.01 -6.03 -17.28
N LEU A 71 -14.68 -5.89 -17.17
CA LEU A 71 -13.86 -5.18 -18.15
C LEU A 71 -13.92 -5.85 -19.53
N MET A 72 -13.87 -7.18 -19.58
CA MET A 72 -14.01 -7.93 -20.84
C MET A 72 -15.41 -7.79 -21.44
N ALA A 73 -16.47 -7.90 -20.62
CA ALA A 73 -17.85 -7.76 -21.09
C ALA A 73 -18.16 -6.34 -21.62
N ASP A 74 -17.70 -5.29 -20.93
CA ASP A 74 -17.86 -3.91 -21.37
C ASP A 74 -17.10 -3.63 -22.68
N PHE A 75 -15.88 -4.17 -22.82
CA PHE A 75 -15.08 -4.00 -24.05
C PHE A 75 -15.70 -4.75 -25.24
N GLN A 76 -16.17 -5.99 -25.05
CA GLN A 76 -16.90 -6.73 -26.08
C GLN A 76 -18.19 -6.01 -26.49
N ARG A 77 -18.90 -5.40 -25.53
CA ARG A 77 -20.04 -4.54 -25.83
C ARG A 77 -19.64 -3.30 -26.63
N PHE A 78 -18.55 -2.62 -26.27
CA PHE A 78 -18.06 -1.46 -27.01
C PHE A 78 -17.76 -1.80 -28.49
N ILE A 79 -17.12 -2.94 -28.77
CA ILE A 79 -16.91 -3.42 -30.15
C ILE A 79 -18.26 -3.64 -30.87
N LYS A 80 -19.20 -4.33 -30.22
CA LYS A 80 -20.51 -4.66 -30.80
C LYS A 80 -21.34 -3.42 -31.11
N ASP A 81 -21.35 -2.45 -30.20
CA ASP A 81 -22.09 -1.20 -30.33
C ASP A 81 -21.44 -0.25 -31.37
N ASN A 82 -20.21 -0.56 -31.84
CA ASN A 82 -19.48 0.18 -32.88
C ASN A 82 -19.04 -0.75 -34.05
N PRO A 83 -19.98 -1.29 -34.84
CA PRO A 83 -19.72 -2.39 -35.78
C PRO A 83 -18.73 -2.08 -36.91
N ASN A 84 -18.46 -0.80 -37.20
CA ASN A 84 -17.47 -0.37 -38.19
C ASN A 84 -16.06 -0.94 -37.92
N PHE A 85 -15.73 -1.22 -36.65
CA PHE A 85 -14.41 -1.74 -36.24
C PHE A 85 -14.31 -3.28 -36.30
N THR A 86 -15.41 -4.01 -36.49
CA THR A 86 -15.42 -5.50 -36.47
C THR A 86 -14.63 -6.13 -37.62
N LYS A 87 -14.39 -5.40 -38.72
CA LYS A 87 -13.71 -5.91 -39.92
C LYS A 87 -12.21 -6.23 -39.73
N ALA A 88 -11.62 -5.90 -38.58
CA ALA A 88 -10.21 -6.14 -38.27
C ALA A 88 -9.93 -7.49 -37.55
N SER A 89 -10.94 -8.32 -37.30
CA SER A 89 -10.81 -9.53 -36.47
C SER A 89 -11.29 -10.82 -37.16
N GLU A 90 -10.38 -11.49 -37.86
CA GLU A 90 -10.55 -12.92 -38.21
C GLU A 90 -10.20 -13.88 -37.04
N GLY A 91 -9.62 -13.36 -35.94
CA GLY A 91 -9.19 -14.16 -34.78
C GLY A 91 -10.18 -14.29 -33.61
N GLY A 92 -11.17 -13.39 -33.51
CA GLY A 92 -12.21 -13.39 -32.46
C GLY A 92 -11.80 -12.68 -31.16
N ALA A 93 -12.70 -11.83 -30.64
CA ALA A 93 -12.46 -10.97 -29.47
C ALA A 93 -12.55 -11.70 -28.10
N ASN A 94 -12.04 -12.93 -28.03
CA ASN A 94 -12.16 -13.83 -26.87
C ASN A 94 -10.87 -13.94 -26.04
N SER A 95 -9.83 -13.16 -26.34
CA SER A 95 -8.57 -13.14 -25.56
C SER A 95 -8.10 -11.72 -25.28
N LEU A 96 -7.48 -11.52 -24.11
CA LEU A 96 -6.98 -10.22 -23.66
C LEU A 96 -5.88 -9.65 -24.59
N ASN A 97 -5.13 -10.53 -25.28
CA ASN A 97 -4.17 -10.12 -26.30
C ASN A 97 -4.86 -9.69 -27.61
N ALA A 98 -5.89 -10.40 -28.09
CA ALA A 98 -6.67 -9.96 -29.25
C ALA A 98 -7.39 -8.61 -28.97
N ILE A 99 -7.74 -8.34 -27.71
CA ILE A 99 -8.21 -7.04 -27.24
C ILE A 99 -7.10 -5.98 -27.37
N LYS A 100 -5.92 -6.20 -26.78
CA LYS A 100 -4.73 -5.32 -26.93
C LYS A 100 -4.40 -5.03 -28.41
N ASP A 101 -4.46 -6.04 -29.29
CA ASP A 101 -4.16 -5.89 -30.71
C ASP A 101 -5.25 -5.11 -31.48
N MET A 102 -6.54 -5.38 -31.24
CA MET A 102 -7.63 -4.64 -31.87
C MET A 102 -7.58 -3.14 -31.50
N MET A 103 -7.19 -2.84 -30.26
CA MET A 103 -7.00 -1.49 -29.77
C MET A 103 -5.93 -0.70 -30.52
N ALA A 104 -4.92 -1.35 -31.11
CA ALA A 104 -3.89 -0.67 -31.89
C ALA A 104 -4.48 0.13 -33.07
N GLY A 105 -5.56 -0.36 -33.69
CA GLY A 105 -6.16 0.22 -34.90
C GLY A 105 -7.15 1.37 -34.71
N LEU A 106 -7.35 1.90 -33.50
CA LEU A 106 -8.44 2.85 -33.18
C LEU A 106 -7.94 4.29 -32.88
N PRO A 107 -7.92 5.20 -33.87
CA PRO A 107 -7.49 6.59 -33.67
C PRO A 107 -8.57 7.53 -33.08
N GLU A 108 -9.85 7.23 -33.26
CA GLU A 108 -10.95 8.14 -32.83
C GLU A 108 -11.28 8.05 -31.34
N PHE A 109 -10.87 6.97 -30.66
CA PHE A 109 -11.23 6.68 -29.26
C PHE A 109 -10.01 6.52 -28.33
N GLN A 110 -8.88 7.18 -28.64
CA GLN A 110 -7.59 6.97 -27.95
C GLN A 110 -7.69 7.10 -26.41
N ASN A 111 -8.40 8.09 -25.86
CA ASN A 111 -8.52 8.24 -24.40
C ASN A 111 -9.20 7.04 -23.72
N MET A 112 -10.28 6.53 -24.31
CA MET A 112 -10.99 5.36 -23.77
C MET A 112 -10.18 4.08 -23.97
N LYS A 113 -9.50 3.95 -25.11
CA LYS A 113 -8.53 2.89 -25.37
C LYS A 113 -7.39 2.88 -24.35
N GLU A 114 -6.79 4.03 -24.03
CA GLU A 114 -5.70 4.10 -23.03
C GLU A 114 -6.21 3.69 -21.64
N SER A 115 -7.41 4.12 -21.24
CA SER A 115 -8.09 3.68 -20.01
C SER A 115 -8.31 2.16 -19.95
N TYR A 116 -8.98 1.57 -20.96
CA TYR A 116 -9.17 0.10 -21.00
C TYR A 116 -7.84 -0.65 -21.06
N GLY A 117 -6.82 -0.11 -21.74
CA GLY A 117 -5.50 -0.73 -21.88
C GLY A 117 -4.71 -0.72 -20.58
N LEU A 118 -4.75 0.40 -19.86
CA LEU A 118 -4.25 0.52 -18.48
C LEU A 118 -4.94 -0.49 -17.57
N HIS A 119 -6.27 -0.49 -17.54
CA HIS A 119 -7.02 -1.28 -16.57
C HIS A 119 -6.94 -2.79 -16.82
N LEU A 120 -7.03 -3.24 -18.08
CA LEU A 120 -6.77 -4.64 -18.46
C LEU A 120 -5.30 -5.03 -18.25
N GLY A 121 -4.35 -4.12 -18.50
CA GLY A 121 -2.92 -4.35 -18.24
C GLY A 121 -2.62 -4.57 -16.76
N MET A 122 -3.10 -3.69 -15.89
CA MET A 122 -2.94 -3.82 -14.43
C MET A 122 -3.64 -5.08 -13.89
N ALA A 123 -4.84 -5.40 -14.38
CA ALA A 123 -5.56 -6.60 -13.95
C ALA A 123 -4.85 -7.90 -14.38
N GLN A 124 -4.36 -7.96 -15.63
CA GLN A 124 -3.58 -9.10 -16.11
C GLN A 124 -2.26 -9.26 -15.35
N GLU A 125 -1.51 -8.18 -15.11
CA GLU A 125 -0.23 -8.26 -14.39
C GLU A 125 -0.41 -8.58 -12.90
N SER A 126 -1.48 -8.08 -12.27
CA SER A 126 -1.85 -8.50 -10.90
C SER A 126 -2.15 -9.99 -10.85
N MET A 127 -2.85 -10.52 -11.86
CA MET A 127 -3.17 -11.95 -11.93
C MET A 127 -1.95 -12.82 -12.28
N ASN A 128 -1.01 -12.32 -13.10
CA ASN A 128 0.28 -12.95 -13.35
C ASN A 128 1.04 -13.14 -12.02
N ARG A 129 1.14 -12.08 -11.22
CA ARG A 129 1.83 -12.07 -9.92
C ARG A 129 1.16 -12.95 -8.89
N PHE A 130 -0.17 -12.91 -8.82
CA PHE A 130 -0.97 -13.81 -7.99
C PHE A 130 -0.66 -15.29 -8.26
N GLN A 131 -0.47 -15.66 -9.52
CA GLN A 131 -0.09 -17.03 -9.90
C GLN A 131 1.40 -17.31 -9.64
N SER A 132 2.31 -16.41 -10.03
CA SER A 132 3.76 -16.63 -9.91
C SER A 132 4.29 -16.57 -8.48
N TRP A 133 3.58 -15.93 -7.55
CA TRP A 133 3.95 -15.84 -6.13
C TRP A 133 3.09 -16.72 -5.22
N LYS A 134 2.32 -17.67 -5.80
CA LYS A 134 1.44 -18.62 -5.08
C LYS A 134 0.45 -17.94 -4.10
N LEU A 135 -0.04 -16.74 -4.44
CA LEU A 135 -0.91 -15.95 -3.54
C LEU A 135 -2.28 -16.61 -3.27
N ALA A 136 -2.72 -17.56 -4.09
CA ALA A 136 -3.88 -18.39 -3.79
C ALA A 136 -3.66 -19.27 -2.54
N GLU A 137 -2.47 -19.88 -2.45
CA GLU A 137 -2.10 -20.79 -1.36
C GLU A 137 -1.74 -19.99 -0.11
N LEU A 138 -0.97 -18.90 -0.27
CA LEU A 138 -0.64 -17.99 0.81
C LEU A 138 -1.89 -17.31 1.38
N GLY A 139 -2.76 -16.79 0.51
CA GLY A 139 -4.00 -16.13 0.87
C GLY A 139 -4.96 -17.04 1.64
N SER A 140 -5.02 -18.34 1.32
CA SER A 140 -5.81 -19.30 2.12
C SER A 140 -5.23 -19.41 3.55
N VAL A 141 -3.91 -19.50 3.72
CA VAL A 141 -3.29 -19.54 5.07
C VAL A 141 -3.49 -18.22 5.83
N GLU A 142 -3.34 -17.06 5.17
CA GLU A 142 -3.62 -15.75 5.74
C GLU A 142 -5.08 -15.63 6.22
N GLN A 143 -6.04 -16.01 5.38
CA GLN A 143 -7.48 -15.98 5.66
C GLN A 143 -7.95 -17.05 6.66
N VAL A 144 -7.06 -17.90 7.17
CA VAL A 144 -7.34 -18.96 8.17
C VAL A 144 -6.72 -18.64 9.55
N GLY A 145 -5.94 -17.55 9.64
CA GLY A 145 -5.20 -17.16 10.85
C GLY A 145 -5.81 -16.03 11.69
N LEU A 146 -7.11 -15.71 11.56
CA LEU A 146 -7.59 -14.36 11.90
C LEU A 146 -8.51 -14.32 13.15
N LEU A 147 -8.08 -13.56 14.16
CA LEU A 147 -8.58 -13.48 15.55
C LEU A 147 -8.26 -14.68 16.48
N PRO A 148 -8.12 -14.43 17.81
CA PRO A 148 -7.26 -15.26 18.65
C PRO A 148 -7.94 -16.53 19.17
N CYS A 149 -7.31 -17.68 18.91
CA CYS A 149 -7.71 -18.97 19.45
C CYS A 149 -7.35 -19.13 20.94
N GLY A 150 -8.04 -18.37 21.80
CA GLY A 150 -8.03 -18.52 23.25
C GLY A 150 -8.61 -19.86 23.73
N ASN A 151 -8.50 -20.11 25.03
CA ASN A 151 -8.79 -21.42 25.61
C ASN A 151 -10.31 -21.65 25.77
N TRP A 152 -10.93 -22.28 24.76
CA TRP A 152 -12.38 -22.54 24.74
C TRP A 152 -12.78 -23.68 25.70
N ILE A 153 -13.30 -23.35 26.89
CA ILE A 153 -13.82 -24.31 27.89
C ILE A 153 -15.24 -23.89 28.33
N SER A 154 -16.18 -23.94 27.38
CA SER A 154 -17.63 -24.01 27.64
C SER A 154 -18.31 -24.52 26.36
N THR A 155 -19.17 -25.54 26.46
CA THR A 155 -19.60 -26.30 25.27
C THR A 155 -20.67 -25.58 24.42
N ASP A 156 -21.35 -24.57 24.98
CA ASP A 156 -22.70 -24.19 24.57
C ASP A 156 -22.83 -22.79 23.90
N SER A 157 -21.75 -22.23 23.35
CA SER A 157 -21.78 -20.89 22.71
C SER A 157 -20.77 -20.71 21.57
N MET A 158 -20.70 -21.65 20.62
CA MET A 158 -19.78 -21.61 19.47
C MET A 158 -20.06 -20.41 18.54
N GLN A 159 -19.53 -19.23 18.87
CA GLN A 159 -19.93 -17.95 18.22
C GLN A 159 -18.79 -17.05 17.69
N ILE A 160 -18.02 -17.61 16.73
CA ILE A 160 -17.72 -17.03 15.39
C ILE A 160 -16.75 -15.82 15.31
N LEU A 161 -16.33 -15.49 14.06
CA LEU A 161 -15.47 -14.41 13.52
C LEU A 161 -14.05 -14.27 14.12
N ALA A 162 -13.03 -13.81 13.38
CA ALA A 162 -13.03 -13.32 12.00
C ALA A 162 -12.07 -14.14 11.13
N THR A 163 -12.38 -15.44 11.04
CA THR A 163 -11.70 -16.52 10.29
C THR A 163 -10.44 -17.13 10.90
N GLY A 164 -10.44 -17.34 12.22
CA GLY A 164 -9.65 -18.39 12.91
C GLY A 164 -10.21 -19.80 12.64
N LEU A 165 -10.75 -20.00 11.43
CA LEU A 165 -11.49 -21.15 10.94
C LEU A 165 -11.07 -21.39 9.48
N ASP A 166 -11.10 -22.64 9.03
CA ASP A 166 -10.88 -23.03 7.64
C ASP A 166 -12.08 -22.69 6.73
N GLU A 167 -11.95 -22.97 5.43
CA GLU A 167 -12.99 -22.79 4.39
C GLU A 167 -14.30 -23.53 4.73
N ASP A 168 -14.18 -24.58 5.55
CA ASP A 168 -15.22 -25.46 6.06
C ASP A 168 -15.87 -24.92 7.37
N TYR A 169 -15.47 -23.72 7.81
CA TYR A 169 -15.81 -23.06 9.09
C TYR A 169 -15.45 -23.88 10.34
N LYS A 170 -14.39 -24.72 10.27
CA LYS A 170 -13.88 -25.55 11.37
C LYS A 170 -12.54 -25.03 11.86
N LYS A 171 -12.12 -25.38 13.09
CA LYS A 171 -10.84 -24.93 13.64
C LYS A 171 -9.66 -25.58 12.88
N PRO A 172 -8.75 -24.80 12.27
CA PRO A 172 -7.69 -25.33 11.43
C PRO A 172 -6.71 -26.19 12.22
N LYS A 173 -6.38 -27.36 11.67
CA LYS A 173 -5.39 -28.29 12.21
C LYS A 173 -4.08 -28.15 11.44
N GLY A 174 -2.95 -28.20 12.16
CA GLY A 174 -1.61 -28.10 11.54
C GLY A 174 -1.27 -26.73 10.95
N LEU A 175 -1.94 -25.63 11.35
CA LEU A 175 -1.65 -24.28 10.85
C LEU A 175 -0.19 -23.86 11.06
N ALA A 176 0.45 -24.31 12.14
CA ALA A 176 1.89 -24.10 12.36
C ALA A 176 2.73 -24.79 11.25
N ASP A 177 2.36 -26.01 10.87
CA ASP A 177 3.04 -26.79 9.83
C ASP A 177 2.77 -26.22 8.43
N GLN A 178 1.59 -25.64 8.22
CA GLN A 178 1.25 -24.88 7.01
C GLN A 178 2.15 -23.65 6.89
N VAL A 179 2.21 -22.80 7.92
CA VAL A 179 3.10 -21.63 7.95
C VAL A 179 4.56 -22.03 7.73
N VAL A 180 5.06 -23.07 8.40
CA VAL A 180 6.45 -23.55 8.20
C VAL A 180 6.73 -23.98 6.76
N ARG A 181 5.76 -24.56 6.03
CA ARG A 181 5.92 -24.87 4.60
C ARG A 181 5.94 -23.60 3.74
N MET A 182 4.98 -22.68 3.95
CA MET A 182 4.88 -21.44 3.16
C MET A 182 6.07 -20.48 3.40
N LEU A 183 6.72 -20.54 4.57
CA LEU A 183 7.95 -19.79 4.83
C LEU A 183 9.18 -20.33 4.06
N ASP A 184 9.17 -21.60 3.62
CA ASP A 184 10.28 -22.20 2.86
C ASP A 184 10.09 -22.06 1.34
N GLU A 185 8.84 -22.21 0.87
CA GLU A 185 8.41 -22.17 -0.54
C GLU A 185 9.08 -21.08 -1.38
N ASP A 186 9.82 -21.46 -2.42
CA ASP A 186 10.78 -20.57 -3.11
C ASP A 186 10.10 -19.46 -3.94
N ASP A 187 8.89 -19.69 -4.45
CA ASP A 187 8.13 -18.72 -5.26
C ASP A 187 7.58 -17.52 -4.44
N ILE A 188 7.44 -17.68 -3.12
CA ILE A 188 6.85 -16.66 -2.22
C ILE A 188 7.89 -15.59 -1.86
N GLN A 189 7.53 -14.32 -2.02
CA GLN A 189 8.45 -13.20 -1.81
C GLN A 189 8.82 -13.04 -0.32
N LYS A 190 9.98 -12.46 -0.05
CA LYS A 190 10.48 -12.29 1.33
C LYS A 190 9.61 -11.36 2.18
N THR A 191 9.06 -10.32 1.55
CA THR A 191 8.02 -9.45 2.13
C THR A 191 6.82 -10.26 2.62
N ASP A 192 6.41 -11.27 1.87
CA ASP A 192 5.19 -12.02 2.11
C ASP A 192 5.42 -13.13 3.15
N ARG A 193 6.63 -13.73 3.16
CA ARG A 193 7.11 -14.54 4.30
C ARG A 193 7.11 -13.73 5.61
N LEU A 194 7.50 -12.46 5.55
CA LEU A 194 7.47 -11.56 6.71
C LEU A 194 6.04 -11.19 7.14
N ARG A 195 5.14 -10.86 6.18
CA ARG A 195 3.70 -10.64 6.43
C ARG A 195 3.08 -11.84 7.13
N LEU A 196 3.26 -13.04 6.57
CA LEU A 196 2.77 -14.30 7.13
C LEU A 196 3.32 -14.57 8.54
N LEU A 197 4.61 -14.37 8.76
CA LEU A 197 5.24 -14.56 10.08
C LEU A 197 4.66 -13.57 11.11
N ILE A 198 4.46 -12.30 10.74
CA ILE A 198 3.82 -11.29 11.61
C ILE A 198 2.37 -11.67 11.92
N MET A 199 1.56 -12.01 10.91
CA MET A 199 0.16 -12.42 11.09
C MET A 199 0.06 -13.66 11.99
N TYR A 200 0.97 -14.62 11.84
CA TYR A 200 1.06 -15.79 12.72
C TYR A 200 1.43 -15.42 14.17
N ILE A 201 2.35 -14.47 14.39
CA ILE A 201 2.70 -13.99 15.74
C ILE A 201 1.49 -13.31 16.42
N LEU A 202 0.78 -12.47 15.67
CA LEU A 202 -0.45 -11.80 16.13
C LEU A 202 -1.55 -12.83 16.48
N TYR A 203 -1.80 -13.80 15.60
CA TYR A 203 -2.74 -14.91 15.83
C TYR A 203 -2.43 -15.71 17.09
N ARG A 204 -1.15 -15.94 17.39
CA ARG A 204 -0.72 -16.76 18.53
C ARG A 204 -0.72 -16.03 19.87
N ASP A 205 -0.98 -14.73 19.94
CA ASP A 205 -0.66 -13.84 21.08
C ASP A 205 0.79 -14.03 21.53
N GLY A 206 1.71 -13.71 20.62
CA GLY A 206 3.16 -13.88 20.79
C GLY A 206 3.62 -15.34 20.76
N ILE A 207 4.89 -15.56 20.47
CA ILE A 207 5.52 -16.89 20.48
C ILE A 207 6.79 -16.92 21.35
N LEU A 208 7.42 -18.08 21.50
CA LEU A 208 8.68 -18.15 22.27
C LEU A 208 9.80 -17.48 21.47
N ARG A 209 10.61 -16.66 22.15
CA ARG A 209 11.74 -15.90 21.59
C ARG A 209 12.65 -16.75 20.67
N GLY A 210 13.04 -17.94 21.14
CA GLY A 210 13.85 -18.91 20.38
C GLY A 210 13.10 -19.74 19.32
N ASP A 211 11.77 -19.70 19.26
CA ASP A 211 11.01 -20.26 18.12
C ASP A 211 10.85 -19.22 17.01
N LEU A 212 10.69 -17.93 17.38
CA LEU A 212 10.73 -16.83 16.43
C LEU A 212 12.09 -16.71 15.72
N GLU A 213 13.19 -16.97 16.43
CA GLU A 213 14.54 -17.05 15.84
C GLU A 213 14.66 -18.18 14.80
N LYS A 214 14.12 -19.37 15.08
CA LYS A 214 14.09 -20.49 14.12
C LYS A 214 13.23 -20.16 12.90
N LEU A 215 12.03 -19.60 13.11
CA LEU A 215 11.10 -19.26 12.02
C LEU A 215 11.65 -18.15 11.13
N HIS A 216 12.30 -17.12 11.70
CA HIS A 216 12.96 -16.04 10.95
C HIS A 216 14.13 -16.57 10.10
N ALA A 217 14.97 -17.44 10.67
CA ALA A 217 16.06 -18.09 9.95
C ALA A 217 15.58 -19.04 8.84
N HIS A 218 14.56 -19.85 9.13
CA HIS A 218 13.91 -20.76 8.17
C HIS A 218 13.27 -20.00 7.00
N ALA A 219 12.62 -18.87 7.28
CA ALA A 219 12.05 -17.97 6.28
C ALA A 219 13.10 -17.18 5.45
N ARG A 220 14.40 -17.36 5.73
CA ARG A 220 15.53 -16.75 4.99
C ARG A 220 15.46 -15.21 4.92
N LEU A 221 14.89 -14.61 5.98
CA LEU A 221 14.65 -13.18 6.18
C LEU A 221 15.92 -12.42 6.59
N ILE A 222 15.96 -11.10 6.41
CA ILE A 222 17.10 -10.27 6.79
C ILE A 222 17.04 -9.86 8.28
N PRO A 223 18.18 -9.54 8.93
CA PRO A 223 18.19 -9.14 10.34
C PRO A 223 17.32 -7.90 10.66
N GLN A 224 17.13 -6.99 9.70
CA GLN A 224 16.28 -5.82 9.88
C GLN A 224 14.79 -6.19 10.01
N ASP A 225 14.33 -7.24 9.34
CA ASP A 225 12.95 -7.74 9.46
C ASP A 225 12.62 -8.13 10.91
N ARG A 226 13.63 -8.56 11.67
CA ARG A 226 13.46 -8.86 13.09
C ARG A 226 13.24 -7.61 13.93
N GLN A 227 13.91 -6.49 13.60
CA GLN A 227 13.63 -5.20 14.21
C GLN A 227 12.17 -4.79 13.94
N THR A 228 11.69 -4.95 12.69
CA THR A 228 10.28 -4.71 12.32
C THR A 228 9.31 -5.56 13.14
N ILE A 229 9.57 -6.86 13.31
CA ILE A 229 8.73 -7.74 14.14
C ILE A 229 8.71 -7.26 15.59
N ASP A 230 9.87 -7.01 16.21
CA ASP A 230 9.95 -6.59 17.62
C ASP A 230 9.33 -5.19 17.83
N ASN A 231 9.42 -4.29 16.84
CA ASN A 231 8.81 -2.94 16.87
C ASN A 231 7.28 -2.95 16.92
N LEU A 232 6.60 -4.03 16.52
CA LEU A 232 5.13 -4.13 16.64
C LEU A 232 4.65 -3.99 18.09
N ALA A 233 5.50 -4.30 19.07
CA ALA A 233 5.20 -4.06 20.48
C ALA A 233 4.96 -2.58 20.81
N LEU A 234 5.54 -1.65 20.04
CA LEU A 234 5.31 -0.20 20.16
C LEU A 234 3.91 0.20 19.70
N LEU A 235 3.28 -0.59 18.83
CA LEU A 235 1.88 -0.43 18.40
C LEU A 235 0.89 -1.20 19.31
N GLY A 236 1.35 -1.72 20.45
CA GLY A 236 0.55 -2.50 21.39
C GLY A 236 0.34 -3.96 21.00
N ALA A 237 1.01 -4.45 19.95
CA ALA A 237 1.01 -5.87 19.61
C ALA A 237 1.77 -6.69 20.66
N ARG A 238 1.57 -8.01 20.64
CA ARG A 238 2.37 -8.96 21.42
C ARG A 238 3.24 -9.81 20.51
N THR A 239 4.56 -9.59 20.59
CA THR A 239 5.54 -10.24 19.72
C THR A 239 6.08 -11.54 20.34
N ASP A 240 6.34 -11.54 21.65
CA ASP A 240 6.78 -12.73 22.38
C ASP A 240 6.01 -13.02 23.68
N ARG A 241 6.28 -14.20 24.24
CA ARG A 241 5.72 -14.67 25.52
C ARG A 241 6.69 -15.57 26.26
N LYS A 242 6.54 -15.65 27.58
CA LYS A 242 7.36 -16.53 28.42
C LYS A 242 6.77 -17.95 28.47
N LEU A 243 7.63 -18.93 28.73
CA LEU A 243 7.22 -20.32 28.87
C LEU A 243 6.29 -20.48 30.09
N LYS A 244 5.18 -21.22 29.92
CA LYS A 244 4.08 -21.40 30.91
C LYS A 244 3.29 -20.13 31.26
N GLU A 245 3.55 -19.00 30.61
CA GLU A 245 2.76 -17.78 30.84
C GLU A 245 1.30 -18.00 30.35
N ARG A 246 0.33 -17.70 31.22
CA ARG A 246 -1.11 -17.78 30.89
C ARG A 246 -1.75 -16.41 31.06
N ARG A 247 -2.32 -15.89 29.98
CA ARG A 247 -3.19 -14.72 29.95
C ARG A 247 -4.57 -15.16 29.44
N PRO A 248 -5.70 -14.59 29.91
CA PRO A 248 -6.94 -14.67 29.16
C PRO A 248 -6.74 -14.07 27.76
N PRO A 249 -7.42 -14.58 26.71
CA PRO A 249 -7.37 -13.96 25.39
C PRO A 249 -7.90 -12.51 25.47
N PRO A 250 -7.42 -11.59 24.62
CA PRO A 250 -8.04 -10.28 24.49
C PRO A 250 -9.48 -10.45 23.99
N LEU A 251 -10.42 -9.71 24.59
CA LEU A 251 -11.80 -9.66 24.13
C LEU A 251 -11.86 -8.95 22.75
N PRO A 252 -12.72 -9.39 21.82
CA PRO A 252 -12.90 -8.71 20.55
C PRO A 252 -13.54 -7.33 20.78
N LEU A 253 -13.09 -6.32 20.03
CA LEU A 253 -13.61 -4.94 20.13
C LEU A 253 -15.04 -4.78 19.58
N PHE A 254 -15.48 -5.72 18.75
CA PHE A 254 -16.78 -5.73 18.09
C PHE A 254 -17.39 -7.12 18.16
N THR A 255 -18.72 -7.20 18.20
CA THR A 255 -19.44 -8.48 18.23
C THR A 255 -19.21 -9.26 16.93
N PRO A 256 -18.81 -10.54 17.01
CA PRO A 256 -18.81 -11.46 15.88
C PRO A 256 -20.14 -11.49 15.11
N LYS A 257 -20.08 -11.38 13.78
CA LYS A 257 -21.21 -11.71 12.89
C LYS A 257 -21.47 -13.22 12.89
N ALA A 258 -22.60 -13.64 12.30
CA ALA A 258 -22.85 -15.04 11.98
C ALA A 258 -22.05 -15.49 10.73
N PRO A 259 -21.70 -16.78 10.57
CA PRO A 259 -21.16 -17.27 9.31
C PRO A 259 -22.31 -17.34 8.28
N PRO A 260 -22.03 -17.14 6.98
CA PRO A 260 -23.07 -17.24 5.97
C PRO A 260 -23.65 -18.67 5.92
N THR A 261 -24.97 -18.78 5.80
CA THR A 261 -25.70 -20.07 5.81
C THR A 261 -25.37 -20.96 4.59
N SER A 262 -24.72 -20.39 3.59
CA SER A 262 -24.15 -21.08 2.43
C SER A 262 -22.69 -20.62 2.23
N PRO A 263 -21.72 -21.53 2.06
CA PRO A 263 -20.37 -21.13 1.67
C PRO A 263 -20.42 -20.46 0.28
N GLN A 264 -19.63 -19.40 0.11
CA GLN A 264 -19.42 -18.73 -1.17
C GLN A 264 -17.98 -18.96 -1.60
N ASP A 265 -17.72 -20.15 -2.15
CA ASP A 265 -16.40 -20.64 -2.55
C ASP A 265 -15.64 -19.63 -3.44
N ASP A 266 -16.38 -18.89 -4.29
CA ASP A 266 -15.90 -17.83 -5.18
C ASP A 266 -15.12 -16.70 -4.48
N TYR A 267 -15.32 -16.50 -3.17
CA TYR A 267 -14.65 -15.47 -2.37
C TYR A 267 -13.94 -16.05 -1.13
N ALA A 268 -13.56 -17.33 -1.18
CA ALA A 268 -12.87 -18.01 -0.07
C ALA A 268 -11.58 -17.32 0.38
N LEU A 269 -10.90 -16.57 -0.52
CA LEU A 269 -9.69 -15.81 -0.23
C LEU A 269 -9.96 -14.37 0.27
N SER A 270 -11.23 -13.96 0.42
CA SER A 270 -11.65 -12.58 0.68
C SER A 270 -12.70 -12.53 1.81
N ARG A 271 -12.50 -13.31 2.87
CA ARG A 271 -13.45 -13.47 3.99
C ARG A 271 -13.25 -12.45 5.12
N TYR A 272 -12.06 -11.90 5.22
CA TYR A 272 -11.69 -10.93 6.24
C TYR A 272 -12.44 -9.60 6.11
N GLU A 273 -13.00 -9.11 7.21
CA GLU A 273 -13.59 -7.78 7.32
C GLU A 273 -12.70 -6.89 8.22
N PRO A 274 -12.18 -5.75 7.73
CA PRO A 274 -11.41 -4.81 8.54
C PRO A 274 -12.22 -4.28 9.73
N ALA A 275 -11.57 -4.05 10.87
CA ALA A 275 -12.25 -3.57 12.08
C ALA A 275 -12.99 -2.22 11.89
N VAL A 276 -12.58 -1.41 10.89
CA VAL A 276 -13.28 -0.20 10.44
C VAL A 276 -14.70 -0.48 9.95
N GLN A 277 -14.92 -1.60 9.25
CA GLN A 277 -16.25 -1.97 8.75
C GLN A 277 -17.21 -2.25 9.93
N LEU A 278 -16.76 -3.06 10.89
CA LEU A 278 -17.51 -3.40 12.09
C LEU A 278 -17.78 -2.17 12.98
N LEU A 279 -16.82 -1.24 13.08
CA LEU A 279 -17.00 0.06 13.74
C LEU A 279 -18.11 0.89 13.09
N LEU A 280 -18.09 1.01 11.75
CA LEU A 280 -19.07 1.80 11.00
C LEU A 280 -20.46 1.16 11.04
N GLU A 281 -20.56 -0.17 10.99
CA GLU A 281 -21.82 -0.91 11.15
C GLU A 281 -22.39 -0.80 12.58
N ALA A 282 -21.55 -0.92 13.61
CA ALA A 282 -21.99 -0.72 15.00
C ALA A 282 -22.44 0.73 15.26
N HIS A 283 -21.77 1.71 14.65
CA HIS A 283 -22.21 3.11 14.65
C HIS A 283 -23.48 3.34 13.80
N ALA A 284 -23.70 2.54 12.75
CA ALA A 284 -24.93 2.58 11.97
C ALA A 284 -26.14 2.10 12.78
N ASN A 285 -25.96 1.00 13.51
CA ASN A 285 -27.00 0.37 14.33
C ASN A 285 -27.15 0.97 15.74
N SER A 286 -26.34 1.97 16.10
CA SER A 286 -26.24 2.56 17.45
C SER A 286 -25.89 1.55 18.55
N THR A 287 -25.18 0.47 18.21
CA THR A 287 -24.74 -0.60 19.12
C THR A 287 -23.27 -0.47 19.55
N LEU A 288 -22.62 0.65 19.23
CA LEU A 288 -21.22 0.92 19.58
C LEU A 288 -21.05 1.18 21.08
N ASP A 289 -20.10 0.49 21.74
CA ASP A 289 -19.88 0.65 23.17
C ASP A 289 -19.27 2.01 23.53
N SER A 290 -20.04 2.81 24.27
CA SER A 290 -19.66 4.11 24.83
C SER A 290 -18.49 4.09 25.83
N GLN A 291 -18.13 2.93 26.40
CA GLN A 291 -16.96 2.80 27.28
C GLN A 291 -15.65 2.70 26.47
N ILE A 292 -15.69 1.99 25.33
CA ILE A 292 -14.54 1.84 24.42
C ILE A 292 -14.43 3.06 23.50
N PHE A 293 -15.56 3.61 23.06
CA PHE A 293 -15.67 4.76 22.15
C PHE A 293 -16.45 5.92 22.81
N PRO A 294 -15.88 6.60 23.81
CA PRO A 294 -16.57 7.64 24.56
C PRO A 294 -16.79 8.93 23.76
N TYR A 295 -17.95 9.55 23.96
CA TYR A 295 -18.31 10.84 23.37
C TYR A 295 -17.53 12.00 24.02
N THR A 296 -16.79 12.77 23.23
CA THR A 296 -16.14 14.02 23.68
C THR A 296 -17.15 15.15 23.96
N LYS A 297 -18.31 15.08 23.32
CA LYS A 297 -19.54 15.83 23.65
C LYS A 297 -20.70 14.83 23.57
N PRO A 298 -21.41 14.55 24.67
CA PRO A 298 -22.57 13.66 24.62
C PRO A 298 -23.58 14.11 23.56
N PRO A 299 -24.25 13.19 22.86
CA PRO A 299 -25.34 13.56 21.97
C PRO A 299 -26.42 14.29 22.78
N LEU A 300 -26.99 15.34 22.20
CA LEU A 300 -28.20 15.95 22.74
C LEU A 300 -29.33 14.91 22.59
N ILE A 301 -29.76 14.34 23.71
CA ILE A 301 -30.81 13.31 23.72
C ILE A 301 -32.16 13.99 23.49
N ASP A 302 -32.52 14.18 22.23
CA ASP A 302 -33.91 14.42 21.84
C ASP A 302 -34.73 13.16 22.19
N GLY A 303 -35.38 13.18 23.35
CA GLY A 303 -36.24 12.11 23.88
C GLY A 303 -37.54 11.89 23.09
N ALA A 304 -37.52 12.14 21.78
CA ALA A 304 -38.65 12.03 20.86
C ALA A 304 -38.73 10.64 20.18
N ASN A 305 -37.61 9.91 20.08
CA ASN A 305 -37.57 8.71 19.22
C ASN A 305 -38.13 7.44 19.90
N GLU A 306 -37.99 7.28 21.22
CA GLU A 306 -38.59 6.16 21.97
C GLU A 306 -40.11 6.28 22.11
N LEU A 307 -40.67 7.49 22.05
CA LEU A 307 -42.11 7.74 22.22
C LEU A 307 -42.91 7.70 20.89
N SER A 308 -42.31 7.14 19.83
CA SER A 308 -42.91 7.09 18.48
C SER A 308 -43.83 5.88 18.23
N GLN A 309 -43.69 4.80 19.01
CA GLN A 309 -44.43 3.54 18.78
C GLN A 309 -45.87 3.53 19.33
N THR A 310 -46.28 4.49 20.16
CA THR A 310 -47.67 4.63 20.65
C THR A 310 -48.46 5.67 19.87
N SER A 311 -48.62 5.42 18.56
CA SER A 311 -49.39 6.27 17.63
C SER A 311 -50.90 6.27 17.92
N ALA A 312 -51.33 7.06 18.90
CA ALA A 312 -52.74 7.32 19.19
C ALA A 312 -53.41 8.10 18.04
N THR A 313 -54.44 7.51 17.43
CA THR A 313 -55.09 8.00 16.20
C THR A 313 -56.04 9.20 16.44
N SER A 314 -55.47 10.40 16.55
CA SER A 314 -56.24 11.64 16.63
C SER A 314 -56.84 12.04 15.27
N LEU A 315 -58.11 11.69 15.05
CA LEU A 315 -58.88 11.88 13.80
C LEU A 315 -59.28 13.34 13.47
N ARG A 316 -58.60 14.37 14.03
CA ARG A 316 -59.05 15.78 13.93
C ARG A 316 -57.93 16.79 13.61
N SER A 317 -57.20 16.58 12.52
CA SER A 317 -56.34 17.62 11.92
C SER A 317 -56.12 17.39 10.42
N ALA A 318 -56.95 18.00 9.57
CA ALA A 318 -56.80 17.93 8.12
C ALA A 318 -55.74 18.94 7.63
N LYS A 319 -54.47 18.52 7.56
CA LYS A 319 -53.42 19.31 6.89
C LYS A 319 -53.58 19.23 5.36
N PRO A 320 -53.55 20.36 4.63
CA PRO A 320 -54.00 20.40 3.24
C PRO A 320 -52.96 19.84 2.25
N THR A 321 -53.43 19.04 1.30
CA THR A 321 -52.62 18.09 0.49
C THR A 321 -51.85 18.71 -0.70
N TRP A 322 -51.58 20.01 -0.72
CA TRP A 322 -50.91 20.67 -1.86
C TRP A 322 -49.37 20.75 -1.74
N ALA A 323 -48.80 20.53 -0.57
CA ALA A 323 -47.36 20.68 -0.33
C ALA A 323 -46.48 19.50 -0.78
N LYS A 324 -47.05 18.39 -1.30
CA LYS A 324 -46.27 17.16 -1.60
C LYS A 324 -45.53 17.15 -2.94
N THR A 325 -45.85 18.04 -3.89
CA THR A 325 -45.39 17.94 -5.29
C THR A 325 -44.07 18.66 -5.61
N ARG A 326 -43.28 19.04 -4.59
CA ARG A 326 -41.93 19.64 -4.79
C ARG A 326 -40.75 18.88 -4.17
N ALA A 327 -41.00 17.81 -3.42
CA ALA A 327 -39.94 17.00 -2.82
C ALA A 327 -39.31 15.96 -3.78
N ALA A 328 -39.90 15.75 -4.97
CA ALA A 328 -39.53 14.65 -5.87
C ALA A 328 -38.26 14.86 -6.70
N ASN A 329 -37.61 16.03 -6.63
CA ASN A 329 -36.43 16.36 -7.47
C ASN A 329 -35.33 17.13 -6.72
N VAL A 330 -35.32 17.09 -5.38
CA VAL A 330 -34.17 17.54 -4.57
C VAL A 330 -33.46 16.30 -4.04
N GLY A 331 -32.68 15.65 -4.90
CA GLY A 331 -31.90 14.43 -4.60
C GLY A 331 -30.71 14.63 -3.66
N GLY A 332 -30.82 15.59 -2.75
CA GLY A 332 -29.85 15.94 -1.71
C GLY A 332 -30.47 15.74 -0.33
N GLU A 333 -30.91 14.51 -0.05
CA GLU A 333 -31.41 14.13 1.27
C GLU A 333 -30.35 14.39 2.34
N ASN A 334 -30.78 14.84 3.52
CA ASN A 334 -29.90 15.24 4.61
C ASN A 334 -29.26 14.03 5.33
N ARG A 335 -28.43 13.29 4.60
CA ARG A 335 -27.76 12.06 5.08
C ARG A 335 -26.84 12.38 6.25
N GLN A 336 -26.89 11.54 7.26
CA GLN A 336 -25.95 11.64 8.39
C GLN A 336 -24.52 11.46 7.86
N ARG A 337 -23.72 12.51 7.97
CA ARG A 337 -22.30 12.47 7.63
C ARG A 337 -21.50 11.89 8.80
N VAL A 338 -20.66 10.90 8.50
CA VAL A 338 -19.76 10.24 9.45
C VAL A 338 -18.33 10.51 8.99
N ILE A 339 -17.55 11.23 9.79
CA ILE A 339 -16.13 11.48 9.49
C ILE A 339 -15.29 10.53 10.33
N LEU A 340 -14.60 9.61 9.67
CA LEU A 340 -13.69 8.65 10.31
C LEU A 340 -12.26 9.16 10.12
N PHE A 341 -11.55 9.44 11.21
CA PHE A 341 -10.13 9.78 11.16
C PHE A 341 -9.27 8.59 11.58
N MET A 342 -8.47 8.05 10.65
CA MET A 342 -7.49 7.00 10.94
C MET A 342 -6.09 7.59 11.07
N ALA A 343 -5.54 7.56 12.29
CA ALA A 343 -4.20 8.06 12.60
C ALA A 343 -3.13 6.99 12.31
N GLY A 344 -2.07 7.37 11.58
CA GLY A 344 -0.96 6.48 11.21
C GLY A 344 -1.06 5.86 9.81
N GLY A 345 -2.13 6.18 9.07
CA GLY A 345 -2.42 5.67 7.74
C GLY A 345 -3.64 4.74 7.73
N ALA A 346 -4.29 4.58 6.58
CA ALA A 346 -5.43 3.67 6.40
C ALA A 346 -5.23 2.76 5.18
N THR A 347 -5.74 1.53 5.23
CA THR A 347 -5.61 0.58 4.10
C THR A 347 -6.63 0.84 2.99
N TYR A 348 -6.38 0.31 1.80
CA TYR A 348 -7.36 0.34 0.71
C TYR A 348 -8.63 -0.46 1.02
N SER A 349 -8.59 -1.47 1.90
CA SER A 349 -9.79 -2.20 2.35
C SER A 349 -10.58 -1.48 3.44
N GLU A 350 -9.92 -0.71 4.32
CA GLU A 350 -10.62 0.23 5.22
C GLU A 350 -11.30 1.36 4.43
N SER A 351 -10.65 1.83 3.36
CA SER A 351 -11.26 2.76 2.40
C SER A 351 -12.47 2.14 1.70
N ARG A 352 -12.34 0.92 1.17
CA ARG A 352 -13.45 0.14 0.58
C ARG A 352 -14.64 0.03 1.54
N ALA A 353 -14.40 -0.38 2.79
CA ALA A 353 -15.42 -0.53 3.83
C ALA A 353 -16.20 0.76 4.09
N CYS A 354 -15.56 1.94 4.00
CA CYS A 354 -16.25 3.23 4.11
C CYS A 354 -17.28 3.45 2.99
N TYR A 355 -16.94 3.12 1.73
CA TYR A 355 -17.87 3.20 0.62
C TYR A 355 -18.99 2.15 0.69
N GLU A 356 -18.67 0.94 1.15
CA GLU A 356 -19.63 -0.17 1.27
C GLU A 356 -20.65 0.12 2.38
N VAL A 357 -20.21 0.41 3.60
CA VAL A 357 -21.12 0.72 4.71
C VAL A 357 -21.87 2.04 4.47
N GLY A 358 -21.25 3.05 3.85
CA GLY A 358 -21.95 4.28 3.45
C GLY A 358 -23.09 4.02 2.47
N ARG A 359 -22.86 3.18 1.45
CA ARG A 359 -23.90 2.75 0.50
C ARG A 359 -24.99 1.91 1.18
N ALA A 360 -24.63 0.96 2.05
CA ALA A 360 -25.59 0.06 2.69
C ALA A 360 -26.48 0.77 3.73
N THR A 361 -25.94 1.77 4.44
CA THR A 361 -26.62 2.47 5.55
C THR A 361 -27.26 3.80 5.14
N GLY A 362 -27.05 4.24 3.89
CA GLY A 362 -27.50 5.55 3.40
C GLY A 362 -26.78 6.74 4.04
N ARG A 363 -25.63 6.52 4.68
CA ARG A 363 -24.82 7.56 5.34
C ARG A 363 -23.69 8.06 4.44
N GLU A 364 -23.28 9.30 4.63
CA GLU A 364 -22.11 9.86 3.94
C GLU A 364 -20.87 9.62 4.81
N VAL A 365 -20.20 8.49 4.60
CA VAL A 365 -18.95 8.16 5.30
C VAL A 365 -17.77 8.80 4.57
N VAL A 366 -16.99 9.60 5.30
CA VAL A 366 -15.78 10.26 4.81
C VAL A 366 -14.59 9.74 5.62
N LEU A 367 -13.73 8.95 4.97
CA LEU A 367 -12.44 8.55 5.52
C LEU A 367 -11.45 9.72 5.40
N VAL A 368 -10.74 10.01 6.48
CA VAL A 368 -9.63 10.96 6.55
C VAL A 368 -8.46 10.23 7.21
N THR A 369 -7.26 10.37 6.65
CA THR A 369 -6.05 9.75 7.20
C THR A 369 -4.81 10.59 6.87
N SER A 370 -3.65 10.22 7.41
CA SER A 370 -2.37 10.86 7.08
C SER A 370 -1.86 10.48 5.69
N HIS A 371 -2.06 9.22 5.29
CA HIS A 371 -1.61 8.64 4.02
C HIS A 371 -2.33 7.30 3.78
N MET A 372 -2.36 6.81 2.55
CA MET A 372 -2.79 5.44 2.27
C MET A 372 -1.67 4.46 2.59
N LEU A 373 -2.03 3.25 3.04
CA LEU A 373 -1.10 2.17 3.36
C LEU A 373 -1.15 1.06 2.31
N THR A 374 0.01 0.79 1.71
CA THR A 374 0.34 -0.53 1.14
C THR A 374 1.03 -1.39 2.21
N PRO A 375 0.99 -2.73 2.11
CA PRO A 375 1.65 -3.60 3.09
C PRO A 375 3.17 -3.43 3.16
N GLU A 376 3.84 -3.17 2.03
CA GLU A 376 5.27 -2.83 2.00
C GLU A 376 5.56 -1.49 2.73
N LEU A 377 4.75 -0.46 2.49
CA LEU A 377 4.89 0.83 3.17
C LEU A 377 4.67 0.69 4.69
N PHE A 378 3.70 -0.11 5.12
CA PHE A 378 3.45 -0.35 6.53
C PHE A 378 4.59 -1.13 7.19
N LEU A 379 5.09 -2.21 6.55
CA LEU A 379 6.28 -2.94 7.02
C LEU A 379 7.48 -2.02 7.23
N ARG A 380 7.75 -1.14 6.25
CA ARG A 380 8.82 -0.14 6.36
C ARG A 380 8.59 0.82 7.52
N GLN A 381 7.39 1.41 7.62
CA GLN A 381 7.05 2.36 8.67
C GLN A 381 7.15 1.74 10.07
N VAL A 382 6.76 0.47 10.24
CA VAL A 382 6.96 -0.29 11.48
C VAL A 382 8.45 -0.53 11.78
N GLY A 383 9.27 -0.84 10.77
CA GLY A 383 10.73 -0.94 10.92
C GLY A 383 11.39 0.37 11.35
N ASP A 384 10.90 1.50 10.84
CA ASP A 384 11.39 2.85 11.14
C ASP A 384 10.98 3.35 12.56
N LEU A 385 10.01 2.72 13.26
CA LEU A 385 9.55 3.15 14.60
C LEU A 385 10.63 3.20 15.69
N SER A 386 11.70 2.41 15.55
CA SER A 386 12.84 2.37 16.49
C SER A 386 14.09 3.08 15.97
N ALA A 387 14.01 3.77 14.83
CA ALA A 387 15.14 4.51 14.28
C ALA A 387 15.37 5.83 15.06
N ASP A 388 16.61 6.33 15.06
CA ASP A 388 16.89 7.68 15.53
C ASP A 388 16.10 8.68 14.67
N LYS A 389 15.27 9.50 15.32
CA LYS A 389 14.45 10.57 14.73
C LYS A 389 15.24 11.43 13.72
N ARG A 390 16.54 11.65 13.97
CA ARG A 390 17.45 12.40 13.09
C ARG A 390 17.67 11.76 11.71
N ARG A 391 17.40 10.46 11.56
CA ARG A 391 17.51 9.70 10.31
C ARG A 391 16.21 9.63 9.51
N LEU A 392 15.07 9.95 10.14
CA LEU A 392 13.75 9.87 9.54
C LEU A 392 13.44 11.03 8.56
N ASN A 393 14.32 12.04 8.47
CA ASN A 393 14.20 13.19 7.56
C ASN A 393 12.81 13.86 7.57
N ILE A 394 12.20 13.95 8.77
CA ILE A 394 10.81 14.42 8.96
C ILE A 394 10.65 15.83 8.36
N PRO A 395 9.84 16.04 7.31
CA PRO A 395 9.80 17.33 6.59
C PRO A 395 9.42 18.54 7.45
N ALA A 396 8.62 18.33 8.51
CA ALA A 396 8.25 19.37 9.47
C ALA A 396 9.42 19.85 10.37
N GLU A 397 10.49 19.06 10.46
CA GLU A 397 11.68 19.33 11.30
C GLU A 397 12.94 19.62 10.46
N MET A 398 12.85 19.50 9.13
CA MET A 398 13.89 19.99 8.23
C MET A 398 13.99 21.51 8.31
N VAL A 399 15.22 22.03 8.36
CA VAL A 399 15.47 23.47 8.29
C VAL A 399 14.94 23.96 6.94
N LYS A 400 13.95 24.86 6.97
CA LYS A 400 13.38 25.45 5.75
C LYS A 400 14.49 26.09 4.92
N PRO A 401 14.56 25.86 3.59
CA PRO A 401 15.63 26.40 2.76
C PRO A 401 15.60 27.93 2.80
N GLN A 402 16.57 28.51 3.51
CA GLN A 402 16.75 29.95 3.62
C GLN A 402 17.61 30.42 2.46
N ALA A 403 17.20 31.49 1.77
CA ALA A 403 17.97 32.03 0.67
C ALA A 403 19.35 32.53 1.16
N PRO A 404 20.43 32.37 0.38
CA PRO A 404 21.78 32.80 0.76
C PRO A 404 21.85 34.25 1.24
N ALA A 405 22.61 34.50 2.31
CA ALA A 405 22.69 35.81 2.97
C ALA A 405 23.06 36.97 2.02
N HIS A 406 23.92 36.72 1.03
CA HIS A 406 24.34 37.70 0.03
C HIS A 406 23.20 38.24 -0.86
N LEU A 407 22.02 37.60 -0.88
CA LEU A 407 20.83 38.11 -1.57
C LEU A 407 20.05 39.15 -0.73
N PHE A 408 20.44 39.35 0.53
CA PHE A 408 19.88 40.34 1.45
C PHE A 408 20.92 41.39 1.90
N GLU A 409 22.18 41.23 1.50
CA GLU A 409 23.21 42.26 1.67
C GLU A 409 22.93 43.42 0.72
N PRO A 410 22.86 44.68 1.19
CA PRO A 410 22.67 45.84 0.32
C PRO A 410 23.85 45.99 -0.65
N ASP A 411 23.56 46.32 -1.91
CA ASP A 411 24.59 46.59 -2.92
C ASP A 411 25.66 47.57 -2.38
N PRO A 412 26.96 47.29 -2.59
CA PRO A 412 28.04 48.09 -2.01
C PRO A 412 28.02 49.51 -2.59
N GLN A 413 27.47 50.44 -1.81
CA GLN A 413 27.39 51.87 -2.14
C GLN A 413 28.74 52.38 -2.66
N PRO A 414 28.81 52.92 -3.89
CA PRO A 414 30.06 53.42 -4.44
C PRO A 414 30.57 54.57 -3.57
N LYS A 415 31.74 54.39 -2.95
CA LYS A 415 32.33 55.41 -2.08
C LYS A 415 32.50 56.71 -2.87
N PRO A 416 32.04 57.87 -2.36
CA PRO A 416 32.24 59.14 -3.03
C PRO A 416 33.75 59.40 -3.21
N PRO A 417 34.17 60.00 -4.34
CA PRO A 417 35.58 60.22 -4.62
C PRO A 417 36.20 61.11 -3.54
N GLN A 418 37.35 60.69 -3.01
CA GLN A 418 38.10 61.49 -2.04
C GLN A 418 38.54 62.81 -2.71
N PRO A 419 38.35 63.97 -2.06
CA PRO A 419 38.88 65.23 -2.59
C PRO A 419 40.42 65.15 -2.64
N PRO A 420 41.06 65.75 -3.66
CA PRO A 420 42.51 65.65 -3.85
C PRO A 420 43.26 66.23 -2.65
N ALA A 421 44.25 65.47 -2.16
CA ALA A 421 45.05 65.85 -1.00
C ALA A 421 45.80 67.18 -1.25
N GLN A 422 45.66 68.13 -0.33
CA GLN A 422 46.45 69.36 -0.35
C GLN A 422 47.92 69.03 -0.10
N VAL A 423 48.78 69.43 -1.04
CA VAL A 423 50.23 69.24 -0.94
C VAL A 423 50.78 70.18 0.13
N GLN A 424 51.23 69.63 1.26
CA GLN A 424 52.01 70.39 2.25
C GLN A 424 53.49 70.45 1.83
N PRO A 425 54.21 71.56 2.08
CA PRO A 425 55.63 71.67 1.71
C PRO A 425 56.54 70.71 2.49
N VAL A 426 57.60 70.25 1.84
CA VAL A 426 58.65 69.44 2.46
C VAL A 426 59.43 70.23 3.52
N ALA A 427 59.63 69.62 4.69
CA ALA A 427 60.68 69.94 5.64
C ALA A 427 61.67 68.76 5.70
N ALA A 428 62.97 69.04 5.78
CA ALA A 428 63.99 68.05 5.47
C ALA A 428 64.48 67.24 6.69
N VAL A 429 64.45 65.92 6.54
CA VAL A 429 65.56 64.97 6.78
C VAL A 429 66.35 65.07 8.11
N ALA A 430 66.24 64.01 8.91
CA ALA A 430 67.32 63.51 9.77
C ALA A 430 67.61 62.03 9.39
N VAL A 431 68.84 61.53 9.62
CA VAL A 431 69.38 60.34 8.93
C VAL A 431 70.04 59.34 9.89
N ALA A 432 69.93 58.04 9.58
CA ALA A 432 70.71 56.90 10.13
C ALA A 432 70.49 56.55 11.63
N ALA A 433 70.74 55.32 12.11
CA ALA A 433 71.15 54.06 11.46
C ALA A 433 70.63 52.80 12.22
N PRO A 434 70.67 51.60 11.60
CA PRO A 434 70.38 50.29 12.22
C PRO A 434 71.69 49.56 12.65
N PRO A 435 71.72 48.23 12.89
CA PRO A 435 70.95 47.39 13.85
C PRO A 435 71.91 46.59 14.78
N THR A 436 71.43 45.75 15.72
CA THR A 436 72.04 44.41 16.03
C THR A 436 71.30 43.54 17.06
N GLN A 437 71.27 42.23 16.77
CA GLN A 437 71.43 41.03 17.64
C GLN A 437 70.96 40.99 19.11
N GLN A 438 70.32 39.85 19.46
CA GLN A 438 71.00 38.79 20.23
C GLN A 438 70.44 37.38 19.95
N MET A 439 71.30 36.36 20.03
CA MET A 439 70.97 34.94 19.90
C MET A 439 71.27 34.19 21.21
N ALA A 440 70.50 33.13 21.52
CA ALA A 440 70.94 31.99 22.32
C ALA A 440 70.04 30.78 22.03
N GLY A 441 70.58 29.55 21.96
CA GLY A 441 69.75 28.32 21.97
C GLY A 441 69.90 27.29 20.84
N ALA A 442 71.09 27.04 20.30
CA ALA A 442 71.40 25.72 19.70
C ALA A 442 71.66 24.68 20.83
N ASN A 443 71.61 23.35 20.70
CA ASN A 443 71.56 22.38 19.57
C ASN A 443 71.07 21.01 20.15
N LEU A 444 71.01 19.80 19.54
CA LEU A 444 71.43 19.19 18.25
C LEU A 444 70.66 17.85 18.04
N ASN A 445 70.35 17.46 16.79
CA ASN A 445 69.99 16.10 16.30
C ASN A 445 68.71 15.37 16.80
N GLY A 446 68.02 14.57 15.95
CA GLY A 446 68.21 14.39 14.49
C GLY A 446 67.45 13.19 13.87
N ARG A 447 67.41 13.16 12.52
CA ARG A 447 67.20 12.04 11.54
C ARG A 447 66.29 10.83 11.90
N ALA A 448 65.48 10.24 11.02
CA ALA A 448 65.09 10.46 9.61
C ALA A 448 63.79 9.62 9.37
N ASN A 449 63.19 9.39 8.19
CA ASN A 449 63.52 9.70 6.80
C ASN A 449 62.21 9.79 5.98
N GLY A 450 62.18 10.50 4.85
CA GLY A 450 61.00 10.59 3.98
C GLY A 450 61.40 10.53 2.50
N GLY A 451 60.57 9.89 1.66
CA GLY A 451 60.89 9.70 0.23
C GLY A 451 59.63 9.49 -0.63
N SER A 452 59.31 10.49 -1.45
CA SER A 452 58.31 10.45 -2.52
C SER A 452 58.99 10.30 -3.88
N ALA A 453 58.33 9.63 -4.84
CA ALA A 453 58.79 9.55 -6.23
C ALA A 453 57.63 9.75 -7.22
N GLN A 454 57.94 10.24 -8.42
CA GLN A 454 56.97 10.63 -9.47
C GLN A 454 56.98 9.64 -10.66
N ALA A 455 56.02 9.80 -11.59
CA ALA A 455 55.81 8.95 -12.76
C ALA A 455 56.59 9.40 -14.02
N VAL A 456 56.72 8.50 -15.00
CA VAL A 456 57.18 8.75 -16.38
C VAL A 456 56.33 7.93 -17.39
N PHE A 457 56.25 8.35 -18.66
CA PHE A 457 55.35 7.87 -19.73
C PHE A 457 56.08 7.13 -20.87
N GLN A 458 55.43 6.14 -21.51
CA GLN A 458 55.40 5.80 -22.97
C GLN A 458 54.54 4.51 -23.17
N GLN A 459 53.60 4.32 -24.13
CA GLN A 459 53.63 4.31 -25.62
C GLN A 459 54.48 3.15 -26.22
N GLN A 460 54.07 2.31 -27.19
CA GLN A 460 52.96 2.28 -28.20
C GLN A 460 52.45 0.83 -28.55
N VAL A 461 51.25 0.70 -29.16
CA VAL A 461 50.80 -0.10 -30.37
C VAL A 461 51.48 -1.49 -30.65
N ALA A 462 50.83 -2.64 -30.96
CA ALA A 462 49.72 -2.89 -31.92
C ALA A 462 48.96 -4.27 -31.82
N ASN A 463 47.72 -4.30 -32.36
CA ASN A 463 47.03 -5.31 -33.21
C ASN A 463 46.94 -6.86 -32.95
N SER A 464 45.68 -7.33 -32.90
CA SER A 464 45.01 -8.28 -33.84
C SER A 464 44.68 -9.77 -33.48
N SER A 465 43.37 -10.10 -33.54
CA SER A 465 42.65 -11.29 -34.11
C SER A 465 43.21 -12.73 -34.01
N ALA A 466 42.44 -13.83 -33.80
CA ALA A 466 40.98 -14.11 -33.63
C ALA A 466 40.82 -15.52 -32.95
N LYS A 467 39.76 -16.38 -33.02
CA LYS A 467 38.52 -16.53 -33.83
C LYS A 467 37.45 -17.41 -33.09
N LEU A 468 36.52 -18.06 -33.79
CA LEU A 468 35.32 -18.78 -33.27
C LEU A 468 35.35 -20.31 -33.51
N THR A 469 34.63 -21.07 -32.66
CA THR A 469 33.81 -22.27 -32.98
C THR A 469 32.71 -22.48 -31.90
N LYS A 470 31.75 -23.42 -32.01
CA LYS A 470 30.53 -23.44 -32.88
C LYS A 470 29.50 -24.47 -32.31
N GLU A 471 28.19 -24.17 -32.32
CA GLU A 471 27.10 -25.11 -31.89
C GLU A 471 26.82 -26.25 -32.91
N PRO A 472 26.10 -27.34 -32.55
CA PRO A 472 24.60 -27.40 -32.63
C PRO A 472 23.94 -28.40 -31.60
N PRO A 473 22.65 -28.82 -31.71
CA PRO A 473 21.40 -28.03 -31.75
C PRO A 473 20.24 -28.53 -30.82
N ALA A 474 19.25 -27.64 -30.62
CA ALA A 474 17.85 -27.80 -30.20
C ALA A 474 17.19 -29.18 -29.90
N GLU A 475 16.36 -29.22 -28.84
CA GLU A 475 15.25 -30.18 -28.66
C GLU A 475 13.92 -29.47 -28.25
N LYS A 476 12.77 -30.13 -28.44
CA LYS A 476 11.42 -29.53 -28.37
C LYS A 476 10.71 -29.82 -27.04
N LYS A 477 10.08 -28.82 -26.42
CA LYS A 477 9.03 -29.03 -25.40
C LYS A 477 7.68 -28.42 -25.80
N LYS A 478 6.61 -29.00 -25.26
CA LYS A 478 5.26 -29.03 -25.86
C LYS A 478 4.42 -27.83 -25.45
N LYS A 479 3.62 -27.28 -26.39
CA LYS A 479 2.43 -26.48 -26.04
C LYS A 479 1.42 -27.38 -25.35
N HIS A 480 0.96 -27.03 -24.16
CA HIS A 480 -0.22 -27.63 -23.56
C HIS A 480 -1.46 -26.86 -24.00
N HIS A 481 -2.36 -27.52 -24.72
CA HIS A 481 -3.77 -27.13 -24.76
C HIS A 481 -4.46 -27.76 -23.55
N PHE A 482 -5.29 -27.00 -22.85
CA PHE A 482 -6.35 -27.53 -22.01
C PHE A 482 -7.67 -26.87 -22.41
N GLY A 483 -8.63 -27.69 -22.85
CA GLY A 483 -9.99 -27.26 -23.14
C GLY A 483 -10.89 -27.43 -21.93
N PHE A 484 -11.87 -26.54 -21.77
CA PHE A 484 -12.90 -26.66 -20.73
C PHE A 484 -13.85 -27.83 -21.05
N GLY A 485 -13.52 -29.01 -20.52
CA GLY A 485 -14.34 -30.21 -20.65
C GLY A 485 -15.62 -30.12 -19.83
N LYS A 486 -16.75 -29.78 -20.47
CA LYS A 486 -18.08 -30.01 -19.90
C LYS A 486 -18.25 -31.52 -19.61
N LYS A 487 -18.47 -31.88 -18.35
CA LYS A 487 -19.11 -33.17 -18.03
C LYS A 487 -20.62 -33.03 -18.27
N SER A 488 -21.14 -33.71 -19.29
CA SER A 488 -22.54 -34.12 -19.29
C SER A 488 -22.78 -35.11 -18.15
N LYS A 489 -24.02 -35.16 -17.65
CA LYS A 489 -24.50 -36.31 -16.88
C LYS A 489 -24.93 -37.39 -17.86
N ASP A 490 -24.65 -38.63 -17.49
CA ASP A 490 -25.60 -39.75 -17.51
C ASP A 490 -25.43 -40.47 -16.16
#